data_AF-A0A3N5KN37-F1
#
_entry.id   AF-A0A3N5KN37-F1
#
_cell.length_a   1.000
_cell.length_b   1.000
_cell.length_c   1.000
_cell.angle_alpha   90.00
_cell.angle_beta   90.00
_cell.angle_gamma   90.00
#
_symmetry.space_group_name_H-M   'P 1'
#
loop_
_entity.id
_entity.type
_entity.pdbx_description
1 polymer ?
#
loop_
_entity_poly.entity_id
_entity_poly.type
_entity_poly.pdbx_seq_one_letter_code
_entity_poly.pdbx_strand_id
1 'polypeptide(L)' 'MTNHSPDREQVERIEALREDAKALARTIISYCVSSRERSLALTNLEDALMWAVKSIVLEP' A
#
# COMPACT_ATOMS: atom_id res chain seq x y z
N MET A 1 -4.50 1.34 -23.47
CA MET A 1 -4.36 1.60 -22.02
C MET A 1 -5.20 2.82 -21.73
N THR A 2 -6.47 2.62 -21.40
CA THR A 2 -7.36 3.72 -21.03
C THR A 2 -6.97 4.19 -19.63
N ASN A 3 -6.61 5.46 -19.48
CA ASN A 3 -6.47 6.09 -18.17
C ASN A 3 -7.86 6.12 -17.51
N HIS A 4 -8.23 5.02 -16.84
CA HIS A 4 -9.38 5.00 -15.95
C HIS A 4 -8.96 5.74 -14.69
N SER A 5 -9.50 6.95 -14.51
CA SER A 5 -9.37 7.65 -13.24
C SER A 5 -10.27 6.94 -12.24
N PRO A 6 -9.79 6.60 -11.03
CA PRO A 6 -10.62 5.98 -10.03
C PRO A 6 -11.79 6.90 -9.68
N ASP A 7 -12.97 6.31 -9.54
CA ASP A 7 -14.14 7.00 -9.03
C ASP A 7 -13.99 7.32 -7.54
N ARG A 8 -15.00 7.98 -6.97
CA ARG A 8 -14.96 8.41 -5.57
C ARG A 8 -14.84 7.24 -4.60
N GLU A 9 -15.53 6.13 -4.85
CA GLU A 9 -15.51 4.97 -3.97
C GLU A 9 -14.15 4.26 -4.03
N GLN A 10 -13.59 4.13 -5.24
CA GLN A 10 -12.25 3.62 -5.46
C GLN A 10 -11.20 4.48 -4.75
N VAL A 11 -11.32 5.82 -4.80
CA VAL A 11 -10.43 6.74 -4.07
C VAL A 11 -10.53 6.52 -2.55
N GLU A 12 -11.74 6.41 -2.01
CA GLU A 12 -11.96 6.17 -0.57
C GLU A 12 -11.32 4.84 -0.11
N ARG A 13 -11.47 3.77 -0.91
CA ARG A 13 -10.82 2.47 -0.65
C ARG A 13 -9.29 2.53 -0.76
N ILE A 14 -8.76 3.28 -1.73
CA ILE A 14 -7.30 3.47 -1.91
C ILE A 14 -6.70 4.22 -0.71
N GLU A 15 -7.36 5.28 -0.24
CA GLU A 15 -6.89 6.03 0.93
C GLU A 15 -6.93 5.19 2.21
N ALA A 16 -7.97 4.37 2.40
CA ALA A 16 -8.03 3.42 3.52
C ALA A 16 -6.84 2.44 3.49
N LEU A 17 -6.55 1.81 2.35
CA LEU A 17 -5.39 0.93 2.21
C LEU A 17 -4.05 1.64 2.48
N ARG A 18 -3.91 2.88 2.04
CA ARG A 18 -2.70 3.68 2.26
C ARG A 18 -2.49 3.98 3.74
N GLU A 19 -3.55 4.30 4.48
CA GLU A 19 -3.44 4.53 5.91
C GLU A 19 -3.08 3.26 6.69
N ASP A 20 -3.66 2.12 6.34
CA ASP A 20 -3.32 0.83 6.94
C ASP A 20 -1.85 0.45 6.67
N ALA A 21 -1.38 0.62 5.44
CA ALA A 21 0.01 0.39 5.08
C ALA A 21 0.97 1.33 5.84
N LYS A 22 0.62 2.62 5.98
CA LYS A 22 1.42 3.56 6.79
C LYS A 22 1.47 3.14 8.26
N ALA A 23 0.36 2.67 8.83
CA ALA A 23 0.33 2.20 10.21
C ALA A 23 1.23 0.98 10.42
N LEU A 24 1.20 0.01 9.51
CA LEU A 24 2.10 -1.15 9.57
C LEU A 24 3.57 -0.75 9.35
N ALA A 25 3.86 0.14 8.39
CA ALA A 25 5.21 0.64 8.16
C ALA A 25 5.79 1.33 9.41
N ARG A 26 5.00 2.16 10.10
CA ARG A 26 5.38 2.78 11.38
C ARG A 26 5.69 1.72 12.43
N THR A 27 4.85 0.69 12.55
CA THR A 27 5.06 -0.44 13.47
C THR A 27 6.37 -1.17 13.18
N ILE A 28 6.64 -1.48 11.91
CA ILE A 28 7.89 -2.12 11.47
C ILE A 28 9.11 -1.24 11.83
N ILE A 29 9.04 0.07 11.56
CA ILE A 29 10.14 1.00 11.87
C ILE A 29 10.39 1.09 13.38
N SER A 30 9.33 1.10 14.19
CA SER A 30 9.41 1.26 15.64
C SER A 30 9.92 0.00 16.35
N TYR A 31 9.53 -1.19 15.91
CA TYR A 31 9.83 -2.44 16.62
C TYR A 31 10.96 -3.27 16.00
N CYS A 32 11.25 -3.09 14.70
CA CYS A 32 12.33 -3.81 14.05
C CYS A 32 13.61 -2.96 14.02
N VAL A 33 14.72 -3.57 14.41
CA VAL A 33 16.06 -2.97 14.28
C VAL A 33 16.38 -2.65 12.82
N SER A 34 17.28 -1.69 12.61
CA SER A 34 17.76 -1.39 11.26
C SER A 34 18.56 -2.56 10.71
N SER A 35 17.94 -3.35 9.85
CA SER A 35 18.52 -4.54 9.24
C SER A 35 18.03 -4.75 7.81
N ARG A 36 18.62 -5.73 7.12
CA ARG A 36 18.19 -6.14 5.78
C ARG A 36 16.74 -6.64 5.79
N GLU A 37 16.37 -7.40 6.81
CA GLU A 37 15.04 -7.95 7.01
C GLU A 37 13.99 -6.84 7.16
N ARG A 38 14.31 -5.78 7.92
CA ARG A 38 13.42 -4.61 8.03
C ARG A 38 13.24 -3.92 6.68
N SER A 39 14.33 -3.69 5.94
CA SER A 39 14.25 -3.08 4.61
C SER A 39 13.40 -3.93 3.66
N LEU A 40 13.59 -5.26 3.66
CA LEU A 40 12.79 -6.17 2.85
C LEU A 40 11.31 -6.14 3.26
N ALA A 41 11.00 -6.08 4.55
CA ALA A 41 9.62 -5.97 5.03
C ALA A 41 8.94 -4.69 4.52
N LEU A 42 9.65 -3.56 4.52
CA LEU A 42 9.13 -2.29 3.99
C LEU A 42 8.95 -2.35 2.46
N THR A 43 9.91 -2.89 1.71
CA THR A 43 9.78 -3.07 0.25
C THR A 43 8.60 -3.97 -0.10
N ASN A 44 8.44 -5.11 0.59
CA ASN A 44 7.31 -6.02 0.35
C ASN A 44 5.96 -5.37 0.69
N LEU A 45 5.93 -4.50 1.71
CA LEU A 45 4.72 -3.74 2.05
C LEU A 45 4.35 -2.73 0.95
N GLU A 46 5.33 -2.03 0.39
CA GLU A 46 5.14 -1.12 -0.75
C GLU A 46 4.62 -1.87 -1.98
N ASP A 47 5.22 -3.02 -2.32
CA ASP A 47 4.79 -3.87 -3.42
C ASP A 47 3.36 -4.38 -3.22
N ALA A 48 3.04 -4.88 -2.02
CA ALA A 48 1.71 -5.34 -1.67
C ALA A 48 0.66 -4.22 -1.81
N LEU A 49 0.97 -3.01 -1.32
CA LEU A 49 0.10 -1.84 -1.46
C LEU A 49 -0.11 -1.47 -2.93
N MET A 50 0.94 -1.47 -3.75
CA MET A 50 0.86 -1.15 -5.18
C MET A 50 -0.08 -2.12 -5.89
N TRP A 51 0.06 -3.43 -5.66
CA TRP A 51 -0.84 -4.43 -6.27
C TRP A 51 -2.27 -4.34 -5.75
N ALA A 52 -2.47 -4.05 -4.47
CA ALA A 52 -3.81 -3.85 -3.91
C ALA A 52 -4.52 -2.63 -4.52
N VAL A 53 -3.82 -1.48 -4.61
CA VAL A 53 -4.33 -0.27 -5.27
C VAL A 53 -4.65 -0.53 -6.74
N LYS A 54 -3.76 -1.23 -7.45
CA LYS A 54 -3.99 -1.61 -8.85
C LYS A 54 -5.25 -2.46 -9.01
N SER A 55 -5.52 -3.38 -8.09
CA SER A 55 -6.72 -4.21 -8.14
C SER A 55 -8.01 -3.39 -8.00
N ILE A 56 -8.01 -2.34 -7.17
CA ILE A 56 -9.14 -1.41 -7.04
C ILE A 56 -9.36 -0.63 -8.34
N VAL A 57 -8.29 -0.13 -8.96
CA VAL A 57 -8.37 0.67 -10.20
C VAL A 57 -8.81 -0.17 -11.41
N LEU A 58 -8.54 -1.48 -11.40
CA LEU A 58 -8.97 -2.41 -12.45
C LEU A 58 -10.39 -2.96 -12.26
N GLU A 59 -11.00 -2.69 -11.11
CA GLU A 59 -12.40 -3.03 -10.87
C GLU A 59 -13.30 -2.26 -11.87
N PRO A 60 -14.23 -2.96 -12.56
CA PRO A 60 -15.03 -2.38 -13.64
C PRO A 60 -16.08 -1.39 -13.18
#